data_AF-A0A7S0Y9C3-F1
#
_entry.id   AF-A0A7S0Y9C3-F1
#
_cell.length_a   1.000
_cell.length_b   1.000
_cell.length_c   1.000
_cell.angle_alpha   90.00
_cell.angle_beta   90.00
_cell.angle_gamma   90.00
#
_symmetry.space_group_name_H-M   'P 1'
#
loop_
_entity.id
_entity.type
_entity.pdbx_description
1 polymer ?
#
loop_
_entity_poly.entity_id
_entity_poly.type
_entity_poly.pdbx_seq_one_letter_code
_entity_poly.pdbx_strand_id
1 'polypeptide(L)'
;KYIAKHGKSEKDLRNLRSEISIQRKLEHPGIILLLDAFETETEFCIVTEFAQGELFEILEADGSLPELEVQNIATQMVGALHYLHSNRIIHRDMKPQNILIGPDRQLKLCDFGFARAMSQRTLVLTSVKGTP
;
A
#
# COMPACT_ATOMS: atom_id res chain seq x y z
N LYS A 1 9.42 6.72 -6.06
CA LYS A 1 8.25 7.42 -6.67
C LYS A 1 8.45 8.92 -6.54
N TYR A 2 8.34 9.67 -7.63
CA TYR A 2 8.34 11.15 -7.63
C TYR A 2 6.92 11.66 -7.87
N ILE A 3 6.48 12.66 -7.11
CA ILE A 3 5.14 13.23 -7.23
C ILE A 3 5.26 14.76 -7.29
N ALA A 4 4.96 15.32 -8.45
CA ALA A 4 4.92 16.77 -8.65
C ALA A 4 3.77 17.41 -7.84
N LYS A 5 4.05 18.55 -7.20
CA LYS A 5 3.03 19.36 -6.51
C LYS A 5 2.21 20.22 -7.47
N HIS A 6 2.75 20.50 -8.65
CA HIS A 6 2.03 21.27 -9.66
C HIS A 6 0.71 20.58 -10.03
N GLY A 7 -0.39 21.34 -10.03
CA GLY A 7 -1.74 20.83 -10.32
C GLY A 7 -2.39 20.03 -9.18
N LYS A 8 -1.74 19.89 -8.01
CA LYS A 8 -2.33 19.26 -6.82
C LYS A 8 -2.98 20.32 -5.93
N SER A 9 -4.16 20.02 -5.39
CA SER A 9 -4.78 20.89 -4.41
C SER A 9 -4.09 20.75 -3.04
N GLU A 10 -4.24 21.74 -2.17
CA GLU A 10 -3.77 21.65 -0.78
C GLU A 10 -4.32 20.43 -0.04
N LYS A 11 -5.53 19.98 -0.41
CA LYS A 11 -6.11 18.76 0.13
C LYS A 11 -5.34 17.52 -0.31
N ASP A 12 -4.93 17.45 -1.58
CA ASP A 12 -4.15 16.32 -2.10
C ASP A 12 -2.77 16.26 -1.46
N LEU A 13 -2.11 17.40 -1.29
CA LEU A 13 -0.82 17.49 -0.61
C LEU A 13 -0.92 17.06 0.86
N ARG A 14 -1.99 17.43 1.57
CA ARG A 14 -2.25 16.93 2.94
C ARG A 14 -2.49 15.42 2.97
N ASN A 15 -3.25 14.87 2.01
CA ASN A 15 -3.48 13.44 1.93
C ASN A 15 -2.17 12.68 1.69
N LEU A 16 -1.32 13.18 0.79
CA LEU A 16 -0.03 12.57 0.51
C LEU A 16 0.91 12.58 1.72
N ARG A 17 0.97 13.70 2.47
CA ARG A 17 1.73 13.73 3.74
C ARG A 17 1.16 12.74 4.76
N SER A 18 -0.15 12.57 4.80
CA SER A 18 -0.80 11.58 5.66
C SER A 18 -0.48 10.14 5.24
N GLU A 19 -0.47 9.84 3.94
CA GLU A 19 -0.04 8.55 3.38
C GLU A 19 1.39 8.22 3.81
N ILE A 20 2.33 9.15 3.61
CA ILE A 20 3.73 9.01 4.02
C ILE A 20 3.83 8.79 5.54
N SER A 21 3.07 9.55 6.34
CA SER A 21 3.06 9.43 7.81
C SER A 21 2.53 8.08 8.30
N ILE A 22 1.53 7.52 7.61
CA ILE A 22 1.01 6.17 7.89
C ILE A 22 2.08 5.14 7.52
N GLN A 23 2.58 5.17 6.28
CA GLN A 23 3.52 4.17 5.77
C GLN A 23 4.83 4.13 6.56
N ARG A 24 5.33 5.28 7.02
CA ARG A 24 6.56 5.37 7.84
C ARG A 24 6.49 4.61 9.17
N LYS A 25 5.29 4.30 9.67
CA LYS A 25 5.09 3.56 10.93
C LYS A 25 4.93 2.05 10.72
N LEU A 26 4.89 1.61 9.47
CA LEU A 26 4.63 0.21 9.12
C LEU A 26 5.95 -0.52 8.90
N GLU A 27 6.13 -1.62 9.61
CA GLU A 27 7.27 -2.51 9.49
C GLU A 27 6.78 -3.96 9.59
N HIS A 28 6.61 -4.60 8.43
CA HIS A 28 6.13 -5.96 8.30
C HIS A 28 6.60 -6.54 6.97
N PRO A 29 7.01 -7.82 6.89
CA PRO A 29 7.52 -8.41 5.65
C PRO A 29 6.55 -8.32 4.48
N GLY A 30 5.24 -8.39 4.76
CA GLY A 30 4.15 -8.28 3.80
C GLY A 30 3.76 -6.86 3.35
N ILE A 31 4.50 -5.82 3.75
CA ILE A 31 4.22 -4.41 3.44
C ILE A 31 5.48 -3.79 2.83
N ILE A 32 5.32 -2.98 1.78
CA ILE A 32 6.46 -2.29 1.16
C ILE A 32 7.08 -1.28 2.14
N LEU A 33 8.33 -1.51 2.51
CA LEU A 33 9.08 -0.68 3.44
C LEU A 33 9.36 0.70 2.82
N LEU A 34 8.97 1.74 3.55
CA LEU A 34 9.39 3.11 3.25
C LEU A 34 10.80 3.34 3.83
N LEU A 35 11.80 3.44 2.95
CA LEU A 35 13.18 3.72 3.34
C LEU A 35 13.37 5.19 3.68
N ASP A 36 12.85 6.08 2.84
CA ASP A 36 12.82 7.52 3.12
C ASP A 36 11.75 8.26 2.33
N ALA A 37 11.44 9.48 2.74
CA ALA A 37 10.63 10.40 1.96
C ALA A 37 11.06 11.85 2.19
N PHE A 38 11.24 12.57 1.08
CA PHE A 38 11.64 13.96 1.03
C PHE A 38 10.55 14.81 0.41
N GLU A 39 10.37 16.02 0.93
CA GLU A 39 9.50 17.03 0.37
C GLU A 39 10.36 18.24 -0.02
N THR A 40 10.39 18.57 -1.30
CA THR A 40 11.02 19.80 -1.82
C THR A 40 9.96 20.87 -2.06
N GLU A 41 10.29 22.04 -2.59
CA GLU A 41 9.29 23.04 -2.96
C GLU A 41 8.33 22.55 -4.04
N THR A 42 8.81 21.72 -4.97
CA THR A 42 8.08 21.35 -6.19
C THR A 42 7.59 19.91 -6.21
N GLU A 43 8.13 19.03 -5.37
CA GLU A 43 7.86 17.59 -5.44
C GLU A 43 7.96 16.85 -4.10
N PHE A 44 7.39 15.64 -4.08
CA PHE A 44 7.68 14.62 -3.09
C PHE A 44 8.51 13.50 -3.73
N CYS A 45 9.59 13.11 -3.08
CA CYS A 45 10.41 11.96 -3.44
C CYS A 45 10.22 10.87 -2.38
N ILE A 46 9.67 9.73 -2.77
CA ILE A 46 9.39 8.59 -1.89
C ILE A 46 10.32 7.44 -2.29
N VAL A 47 11.13 6.98 -1.35
CA VAL A 47 12.10 5.89 -1.52
C VAL A 47 11.60 4.68 -0.75
N THR A 48 11.36 3.57 -1.43
CA THR A 48 10.90 2.32 -0.84
C THR A 48 11.90 1.20 -1.10
N GLU A 49 11.75 0.07 -0.42
CA GLU A 49 12.41 -1.15 -0.87
C GLU A 49 11.97 -1.50 -2.31
N PHE A 50 12.80 -2.31 -2.98
CA PHE A 50 12.54 -2.76 -4.33
C PHE A 50 11.64 -3.99 -4.35
N ALA A 51 10.62 -3.99 -5.20
CA ALA A 51 9.82 -5.15 -5.55
C ALA A 51 10.00 -5.44 -7.05
N GLN A 52 9.95 -6.72 -7.42
CA GLN A 52 10.25 -7.21 -8.77
C GLN A 52 9.16 -6.90 -9.80
N GLY A 53 7.91 -6.77 -9.36
CA GLY A 53 6.78 -6.43 -10.24
C GLY A 53 5.46 -6.39 -9.48
N GLU A 54 4.36 -6.17 -10.22
CA GLU A 54 3.01 -6.16 -9.68
C GLU A 54 2.34 -7.52 -9.87
N LEU A 55 1.52 -7.95 -8.92
CA LEU A 55 0.72 -9.17 -9.06
C LEU A 55 -0.24 -9.07 -10.26
N PHE A 56 -0.73 -7.86 -10.56
CA PHE A 56 -1.57 -7.61 -11.72
C PHE A 56 -0.89 -8.00 -13.04
N GLU A 57 0.38 -7.63 -13.23
CA GLU A 57 1.14 -7.93 -14.45
C GLU A 57 1.31 -9.45 -14.65
N ILE A 58 1.55 -10.19 -13.56
CA ILE A 58 1.65 -11.65 -13.59
C ILE A 58 0.30 -12.27 -14.02
N LEU A 59 -0.81 -11.77 -13.47
CA LEU A 59 -2.14 -12.24 -13.81
C LEU A 59 -2.53 -11.91 -15.26
N GLU A 60 -2.11 -10.77 -15.79
CA GLU A 60 -2.32 -10.43 -17.20
C GLU A 60 -1.50 -11.32 -18.14
N ALA A 61 -0.26 -11.66 -17.78
CA ALA A 61 0.61 -12.47 -18.62
C ALA A 61 0.22 -13.96 -18.63
N ASP A 62 -0.02 -14.53 -17.46
CA ASP A 62 -0.24 -15.98 -17.30
C ASP A 62 -1.73 -16.36 -17.26
N GLY A 63 -2.62 -15.37 -17.17
CA GLY A 63 -4.08 -15.52 -17.08
C GLY A 63 -4.57 -16.02 -15.71
N SER A 64 -3.89 -17.01 -15.14
CA SER A 64 -4.18 -17.56 -13.81
C SER A 64 -2.93 -18.11 -13.14
N LEU A 65 -2.94 -18.13 -11.81
CA LEU A 65 -1.88 -18.69 -11.00
C LEU A 65 -2.22 -20.11 -10.54
N PRO A 66 -1.22 -21.00 -10.38
CA PRO A 66 -1.41 -22.28 -9.73
C PRO A 66 -1.98 -22.12 -8.31
N GLU A 67 -2.84 -23.04 -7.88
CA GLU A 67 -3.53 -22.98 -6.59
C GLU A 67 -2.57 -22.81 -5.41
N LEU A 68 -1.42 -23.49 -5.44
CA LEU A 68 -0.39 -23.39 -4.41
C LEU A 68 0.19 -21.96 -4.31
N GLU A 69 0.36 -21.28 -5.44
CA GLU A 69 0.86 -19.91 -5.47
C GLU A 69 -0.20 -18.92 -4.96
N VAL A 70 -1.46 -19.13 -5.34
CA VAL A 70 -2.60 -18.38 -4.80
C VAL A 70 -2.69 -18.56 -3.28
N GLN A 71 -2.54 -19.77 -2.77
CA GLN A 71 -2.55 -20.05 -1.32
C GLN A 71 -1.41 -19.33 -0.60
N ASN A 72 -0.21 -19.33 -1.16
CA ASN A 72 0.94 -18.62 -0.59
C ASN A 72 0.72 -17.10 -0.55
N ILE A 73 0.22 -16.52 -1.65
CA ILE A 73 -0.10 -15.08 -1.75
C ILE A 73 -1.20 -14.73 -0.73
N ALA A 74 -2.28 -15.50 -0.68
CA ALA A 74 -3.40 -15.26 0.25
C ALA A 74 -2.95 -15.34 1.71
N THR A 75 -2.10 -16.30 2.06
CA THR A 75 -1.56 -16.46 3.41
C THR A 75 -0.75 -15.24 3.84
N GLN A 76 0.16 -14.77 2.98
CA GLN A 76 0.95 -13.56 3.23
C GLN A 76 0.08 -12.31 3.31
N MET A 77 -0.93 -12.19 2.44
CA MET A 77 -1.87 -11.09 2.43
C MET A 77 -2.67 -11.01 3.74
N VAL A 78 -3.19 -12.14 4.23
CA VAL A 78 -3.90 -12.19 5.52
C VAL A 78 -2.97 -11.78 6.65
N GLY A 79 -1.70 -12.21 6.64
CA GLY A 79 -0.69 -11.78 7.62
C GLY A 79 -0.47 -10.25 7.60
N ALA A 80 -0.28 -9.67 6.42
CA ALA A 80 -0.11 -8.23 6.26
C ALA A 80 -1.36 -7.42 6.69
N LEU A 81 -2.55 -7.89 6.34
CA LEU A 81 -3.82 -7.27 6.75
C LEU A 81 -4.03 -7.39 8.26
N HIS A 82 -3.71 -8.53 8.86
CA HIS A 82 -3.76 -8.70 10.30
C HIS A 82 -2.85 -7.72 11.02
N TYR A 83 -1.62 -7.53 10.52
CA TYR A 83 -0.70 -6.52 11.05
C TYR A 83 -1.28 -5.10 10.95
N LEU A 84 -1.81 -4.71 9.79
CA LEU A 84 -2.43 -3.39 9.60
C LEU A 84 -3.60 -3.18 10.56
N HIS A 85 -4.52 -4.13 10.64
CA HIS A 85 -5.71 -4.05 11.47
C HIS A 85 -5.36 -4.02 12.97
N SER A 86 -4.34 -4.77 13.40
CA SER A 86 -3.82 -4.72 14.77
C SER A 86 -3.21 -3.35 15.11
N ASN A 87 -2.64 -2.66 14.13
CA ASN A 87 -2.19 -1.27 14.24
C ASN A 87 -3.30 -0.23 13.99
N ARG A 88 -4.58 -0.65 13.97
CA ARG A 88 -5.74 0.21 13.72
C ARG A 88 -5.68 0.94 12.38
N ILE A 89 -5.05 0.35 11.37
CA ILE A 89 -4.94 0.91 10.02
C ILE A 89 -5.76 0.07 9.06
N ILE A 90 -6.61 0.70 8.25
CA ILE A 90 -7.37 0.03 7.20
C ILE A 90 -6.83 0.51 5.85
N HIS A 91 -6.45 -0.43 4.96
CA HIS A 91 -5.88 -0.13 3.65
C HIS A 91 -6.88 0.55 2.71
N ARG A 92 -8.10 -0.01 2.59
CA ARG A 92 -9.24 0.46 1.78
C ARG A 92 -9.10 0.43 0.25
N ASP A 93 -7.94 0.07 -0.30
CA ASP A 93 -7.80 -0.13 -1.76
C ASP A 93 -7.05 -1.43 -2.05
N MET A 94 -7.60 -2.56 -1.61
CA MET A 94 -7.01 -3.89 -1.87
C MET A 94 -7.38 -4.34 -3.27
N LYS A 95 -6.36 -4.45 -4.14
CA LYS A 95 -6.48 -4.90 -5.54
C LYS A 95 -5.12 -5.42 -6.04
N PRO A 96 -5.07 -6.24 -7.11
CA PRO A 96 -3.82 -6.81 -7.63
C PRO A 96 -2.73 -5.77 -7.95
N GLN A 97 -3.09 -4.56 -8.39
CA GLN A 97 -2.14 -3.48 -8.70
C GLN A 97 -1.43 -2.93 -7.44
N ASN A 98 -2.08 -3.05 -6.27
CA ASN A 98 -1.52 -2.60 -5.00
C ASN A 98 -0.81 -3.74 -4.24
N ILE A 99 -0.55 -4.85 -4.93
CA ILE A 99 0.14 -6.02 -4.40
C ILE A 99 1.39 -6.22 -5.26
N LEU A 100 2.54 -5.89 -4.69
CA LEU A 100 3.82 -6.09 -5.34
C LEU A 100 4.39 -7.47 -4.96
N ILE A 101 5.23 -8.01 -5.83
CA ILE A 101 5.96 -9.26 -5.61
C ILE A 101 7.44 -8.91 -5.44
N GLY A 102 7.96 -9.10 -4.24
CA GLY A 102 9.37 -8.97 -3.91
C GLY A 102 10.17 -10.23 -4.26
N PRO A 103 11.47 -10.25 -3.90
CA PRO A 103 12.31 -11.44 -4.00
C PRO A 103 11.66 -12.66 -3.33
N ASP A 104 11.93 -13.84 -3.88
CA ASP A 104 11.43 -15.13 -3.37
C ASP A 104 9.89 -15.21 -3.25
N ARG A 105 9.17 -14.52 -4.15
CA ARG A 105 7.70 -14.49 -4.18
C ARG A 105 7.08 -13.92 -2.90
N GLN A 106 7.79 -13.02 -2.22
CA GLN A 106 7.26 -12.31 -1.06
C GLN A 106 6.22 -11.27 -1.50
N LEU A 107 5.04 -11.32 -0.91
CA LEU A 107 4.01 -10.32 -1.13
C LEU A 107 4.39 -9.01 -0.43
N LYS A 108 4.13 -7.88 -1.09
CA LYS A 108 4.37 -6.53 -0.56
C LYS A 108 3.16 -5.65 -0.86
N LEU A 109 2.32 -5.38 0.15
CA LEU A 109 1.25 -4.39 0.01
C LEU A 109 1.82 -2.99 -0.17
N CYS A 110 1.30 -2.23 -1.13
CA CYS A 110 1.68 -0.87 -1.44
C CYS A 110 0.46 0.04 -1.64
N ASP A 111 0.71 1.33 -1.87
CA ASP A 111 -0.30 2.38 -2.07
C ASP A 111 -1.27 2.58 -0.90
N PHE A 112 -0.79 3.33 0.10
CA PHE A 112 -1.56 3.72 1.28
C PHE A 112 -2.35 5.02 1.06
N GLY A 113 -2.55 5.47 -0.18
CA GLY A 113 -3.24 6.73 -0.48
C GLY A 113 -4.70 6.77 0.00
N PHE A 114 -5.32 5.60 0.11
CA PHE A 114 -6.65 5.43 0.73
C PHE A 114 -6.59 4.94 2.17
N ALA A 115 -5.42 4.69 2.74
CA ALA A 115 -5.33 4.14 4.08
C ALA A 115 -5.85 5.12 5.14
N ARG A 116 -6.31 4.58 6.27
CA ARG A 116 -6.79 5.40 7.38
C ARG A 116 -6.44 4.78 8.72
N ALA A 117 -5.81 5.59 9.58
CA ALA A 117 -5.68 5.29 11.00
C ALA A 117 -7.03 5.51 11.69
N MET A 118 -7.49 4.49 12.41
CA MET A 118 -8.73 4.49 13.17
C MET A 118 -8.45 5.00 14.58
N SER A 119 -9.21 5.99 15.04
CA SER A 119 -9.15 6.36 16.46
C SER A 119 -9.74 5.25 17.32
N GLN A 120 -9.41 5.21 18.62
CA GLN A 120 -9.99 4.23 19.55
C GLN A 120 -11.53 4.27 19.59
N ARG A 121 -12.14 5.42 19.25
CA ARG A 121 -13.60 5.61 19.21
C ARG A 121 -14.21 5.26 17.85
N THR A 122 -13.40 5.03 16.82
CA THR A 122 -13.90 4.71 15.49
C THR A 122 -14.10 3.21 15.37
N LEU A 123 -15.36 2.78 15.40
CA LEU A 123 -15.75 1.37 15.20
C LEU A 123 -16.10 1.09 13.73
N VAL A 124 -16.67 2.06 13.01
CA VAL A 124 -17.11 1.93 11.62
C VAL A 124 -16.66 3.14 10.82
N LEU A 125 -16.23 2.91 9.57
CA LEU A 125 -16.02 3.97 8.59
C LEU A 125 -17.26 4.09 7.69
N THR A 126 -17.80 5.30 7.55
CA THR A 126 -18.99 5.58 6.74
C THR A 126 -18.66 6.09 5.33
N SER A 127 -17.39 6.38 5.05
CA SER A 127 -16.95 6.84 3.73
C SER A 127 -16.59 5.67 2.82
N VAL A 128 -17.21 5.59 1.65
CA VAL A 128 -16.79 4.68 0.57
C VAL A 128 -15.52 5.22 -0.08
N LYS A 129 -14.47 4.39 -0.12
CA LYS A 129 -13.17 4.63 -0.76
C LYS A 129 -12.67 3.32 -1.35
N GLY A 130 -11.98 3.40 -2.48
CA GLY A 130 -11.49 2.25 -3.24
C GLY A 130 -11.67 2.49 -4.74
N THR A 131 -11.26 1.50 -5.53
CA THR A 131 -11.47 1.44 -6.97
C THR A 131 -12.87 0.86 -7.29
N PRO A 132 -13.58 1.32 -8.34
CA PRO A 132 -14.89 0.79 -8.73
C PRO A 132 -14.87 -0.69 -9.11
#